data_AF-A0A0M8Y046-F1
#
_entry.id   AF-A0A0M8Y046-F1
#
_cell.length_a   1.000
_cell.length_b   1.000
_cell.length_c   1.000
_cell.angle_alpha   90.00
_cell.angle_beta   90.00
_cell.angle_gamma   90.00
#
_symmetry.space_group_name_H-M   'P 1'
#
loop_
_entity.id
_entity.type
_entity.pdbx_description
1 polymer ?
#
loop_
_entity_poly.entity_id
_entity_poly.type
_entity_poly.pdbx_seq_one_letter_code
_entity_poly.pdbx_strand_id
1 'polypeptide(L)'
;MRRVPEPRLPGLDADRVDASGEAYRVLTTPDAALGLLSSALTLVLTGMGDDDRTRNRRWIPLMLAGKAVADAVASLVLFAEQVNRHRRVCSWCTLAAAANLAMVPASLPEARAAWFSTTHGDGTR
;
A
#
# COMPACT_ATOMS: atom_id res chain seq x y z
N MET A 1 -3.43 -7.90 26.84
CA MET A 1 -2.63 -7.74 25.60
C MET A 1 -1.37 -6.97 25.94
N ARG A 2 -0.25 -7.28 25.28
CA ARG A 2 1.06 -6.64 25.51
C ARG A 2 1.13 -5.35 24.70
N ARG A 3 1.70 -4.30 25.31
CA ARG A 3 1.79 -2.96 24.72
C ARG A 3 2.57 -2.98 23.40
N VAL A 4 2.09 -2.27 22.38
CA VAL A 4 2.82 -2.14 21.11
C VAL A 4 4.14 -1.40 21.39
N PRO A 5 5.29 -1.90 20.89
CA PRO A 5 6.56 -1.21 21.04
C PRO A 5 6.54 0.10 20.25
N GLU A 6 6.39 1.22 20.97
CA GLU A 6 6.34 2.56 20.39
C GLU A 6 7.35 3.51 21.08
N PRO A 7 8.03 4.41 20.33
CA PRO A 7 8.86 5.45 20.91
C PRO A 7 8.05 6.35 21.86
N ARG A 8 8.60 6.65 23.03
CA ARG A 8 7.95 7.52 24.02
C ARG A 8 8.13 9.00 23.62
N LEU A 9 7.34 9.45 22.65
CA LEU A 9 7.30 10.85 22.21
C LEU A 9 5.91 11.46 22.43
N PRO A 10 5.79 12.75 22.80
CA PRO A 10 4.51 13.41 22.94
C PRO A 10 3.77 13.42 21.60
N GLY A 11 2.57 12.85 21.56
CA GLY A 11 1.75 12.71 20.36
C GLY A 11 1.76 11.32 19.71
N LEU A 12 2.63 10.41 20.13
CA LEU A 12 2.61 9.00 19.73
C LEU A 12 1.77 8.17 20.72
N ASP A 13 0.84 7.39 20.20
CA ASP A 13 -0.04 6.50 21.00
C ASP A 13 -0.68 5.41 20.11
N ALA A 14 0.11 4.42 19.73
CA ALA A 14 -0.24 3.29 18.88
C ALA A 14 -1.34 2.44 19.51
N ASP A 15 -1.29 2.18 20.83
CA ASP A 15 -2.33 1.38 21.50
C ASP A 15 -3.71 2.06 21.39
N ARG A 16 -3.75 3.40 21.46
CA ARG A 16 -5.00 4.17 21.32
C ARG A 16 -5.52 4.20 19.88
N VAL A 17 -4.62 4.22 18.90
CA VAL A 17 -4.97 4.19 17.47
C VAL A 17 -5.47 2.80 17.08
N ASP A 18 -4.76 1.74 17.46
CA ASP A 18 -5.08 0.34 17.13
C ASP A 18 -6.32 -0.18 17.88
N ALA A 19 -6.64 0.39 19.04
CA ALA A 19 -7.87 0.10 19.78
C ALA A 19 -9.08 0.94 19.33
N SER A 20 -8.92 1.84 18.36
CA SER A 20 -10.03 2.66 17.86
C SER A 20 -10.99 1.81 17.02
N GLY A 21 -12.29 2.15 17.04
CA GLY A 21 -13.27 1.46 16.19
C GLY A 21 -12.97 1.57 14.69
N GLU A 22 -12.16 2.55 14.29
CA GLU A 22 -11.71 2.74 12.92
C GLU A 22 -10.77 1.63 12.45
N ALA A 23 -9.96 1.06 13.36
CA ALA A 23 -9.07 -0.06 13.07
C ALA A 23 -9.83 -1.34 12.68
N TYR A 24 -11.15 -1.40 12.92
CA TYR A 24 -12.01 -2.54 12.58
C TYR A 24 -13.09 -2.19 11.56
N ARG A 25 -12.97 -1.04 10.85
CA ARG A 25 -14.05 -0.54 9.98
C ARG A 25 -14.45 -1.50 8.86
N VAL A 26 -13.48 -2.23 8.29
CA VAL A 26 -13.74 -3.11 7.15
C VAL A 26 -13.97 -4.53 7.66
N LEU A 27 -15.19 -5.05 7.47
CA LEU A 27 -15.57 -6.41 7.84
C LEU A 27 -15.25 -6.78 9.30
N THR A 28 -15.25 -5.82 10.23
CA THR A 28 -14.82 -6.04 11.63
C THR A 28 -13.42 -6.68 11.74
N THR A 29 -12.59 -6.48 10.72
CA THR A 29 -11.25 -7.06 10.61
C THR A 29 -10.23 -5.99 10.97
N PRO A 30 -9.20 -6.31 11.79
CA PRO A 30 -8.15 -5.36 12.10
C PRO A 30 -7.45 -4.90 10.82
N ASP A 31 -7.31 -3.60 10.67
CA ASP A 31 -6.62 -2.90 9.58
C ASP A 31 -5.20 -3.42 9.36
N ALA A 32 -4.50 -3.82 10.42
CA ALA A 32 -3.20 -4.49 10.34
C ALA A 32 -3.27 -5.83 9.58
N ALA A 33 -4.32 -6.63 9.77
CA ALA A 33 -4.48 -7.90 9.04
C ALA A 33 -4.81 -7.66 7.56
N LEU A 34 -5.64 -6.65 7.26
CA LEU A 34 -5.91 -6.22 5.89
C LEU A 34 -4.66 -5.67 5.21
N GLY A 35 -3.83 -4.92 5.95
CA GLY A 35 -2.54 -4.43 5.51
C GLY A 35 -1.59 -5.58 5.17
N LEU A 36 -1.48 -6.60 6.02
CA LEU A 36 -0.67 -7.79 5.76
C LEU A 36 -1.12 -8.55 4.51
N LEU A 37 -2.43 -8.77 4.35
CA LEU A 37 -2.99 -9.39 3.14
C LEU A 37 -2.65 -8.56 1.90
N SER A 38 -2.79 -7.24 2.01
CA SER A 38 -2.49 -6.29 0.93
C SER A 38 -1.01 -6.38 0.53
N SER A 39 -0.10 -6.37 1.50
CA SER A 39 1.35 -6.51 1.26
C SER A 39 1.72 -7.87 0.68
N ALA A 40 1.06 -8.96 1.11
CA ALA A 40 1.27 -10.29 0.54
C ALA A 40 0.88 -10.32 -0.95
N LEU A 41 -0.24 -9.69 -1.32
CA LEU A 41 -0.65 -9.58 -2.72
C LEU A 41 0.34 -8.74 -3.53
N THR A 42 0.86 -7.64 -2.96
CA THR A 42 1.93 -6.85 -3.60
C THR A 42 3.19 -7.69 -3.81
N LEU A 43 3.60 -8.48 -2.81
CA LEU A 43 4.76 -9.37 -2.92
C LEU A 43 4.59 -10.40 -4.04
N VAL A 44 3.41 -11.02 -4.14
CA VAL A 44 3.08 -11.97 -5.21
C VAL A 44 3.13 -11.29 -6.58
N LEU A 45 2.54 -10.09 -6.73
CA LEU A 45 2.57 -9.33 -7.99
C LEU A 45 4.00 -8.95 -8.39
N THR A 46 4.81 -8.49 -7.44
CA THR A 46 6.22 -8.13 -7.67
C THR A 46 7.05 -9.35 -8.06
N GLY A 47 6.77 -10.51 -7.46
CA GLY A 47 7.45 -11.78 -7.75
C GLY A 47 6.96 -12.49 -9.01
N MET A 48 5.82 -12.10 -9.58
CA MET A 48 5.32 -12.66 -10.84
C MET A 48 5.95 -11.95 -12.05
N GLY A 49 6.47 -12.75 -12.98
CA GLY A 49 6.97 -12.27 -14.26
C GLY A 49 8.38 -12.78 -14.56
N ASP A 50 8.71 -12.81 -15.85
CA ASP A 50 10.06 -13.05 -16.37
C ASP A 50 10.76 -11.69 -16.56
N ASP A 51 12.06 -11.68 -16.90
CA ASP A 51 12.83 -10.44 -17.11
C ASP A 51 12.15 -9.50 -18.13
N ASP A 52 11.41 -10.07 -19.10
CA ASP A 52 10.69 -9.35 -20.14
C ASP A 52 9.16 -9.26 -19.88
N ARG A 53 8.75 -9.18 -18.60
CA ARG A 53 7.34 -9.11 -18.17
C ARG A 53 6.56 -7.93 -18.76
N THR A 54 7.24 -6.82 -19.04
CA THR A 54 6.66 -5.65 -19.74
C THR A 54 6.26 -5.96 -21.18
N ARG A 55 6.82 -7.00 -21.80
CA ARG A 55 6.47 -7.42 -23.16
C ARG A 55 5.49 -8.59 -23.17
N ASN A 56 5.73 -9.59 -22.32
CA ASN A 56 4.99 -10.86 -22.35
C ASN A 56 3.78 -10.91 -21.40
N ARG A 57 3.77 -10.11 -20.32
CA ARG A 57 2.72 -10.10 -19.28
C ARG A 57 2.43 -8.69 -18.77
N ARG A 58 2.16 -7.77 -19.70
CA ARG A 58 1.91 -6.32 -19.48
C ARG A 58 0.88 -5.99 -18.40
N TRP A 59 -0.11 -6.86 -18.19
CA TRP A 59 -1.14 -6.64 -17.17
C TRP A 59 -0.56 -6.66 -15.74
N ILE A 60 0.55 -7.39 -15.50
CA ILE A 60 1.20 -7.50 -14.18
C ILE A 60 1.75 -6.14 -13.71
N PRO A 61 2.66 -5.46 -14.45
CA PRO A 61 3.17 -4.16 -14.02
C PRO A 61 2.08 -3.08 -13.93
N LEU A 62 1.03 -3.15 -14.75
CA LEU A 62 -0.13 -2.24 -14.65
C LEU A 62 -0.95 -2.49 -13.37
N MET A 63 -1.22 -3.76 -13.04
CA MET A 63 -1.91 -4.12 -11.79
C MET A 63 -1.08 -3.76 -10.57
N LEU A 64 0.23 -3.99 -10.60
CA LEU A 64 1.14 -3.62 -9.51
C LEU A 64 1.13 -2.10 -9.28
N ALA A 65 1.23 -1.29 -10.34
CA ALA A 65 1.18 0.16 -10.22
C ALA A 65 -0.19 0.65 -9.73
N GLY A 66 -1.28 0.11 -10.28
CA GLY A 66 -2.64 0.43 -9.82
C GLY A 66 -2.84 0.08 -8.34
N LYS A 67 -2.32 -1.08 -7.91
CA LYS A 67 -2.36 -1.50 -6.51
C LYS A 67 -1.52 -0.60 -5.60
N ALA A 68 -0.31 -0.24 -6.01
CA ALA A 68 0.55 0.67 -5.25
C ALA A 68 -0.14 2.04 -5.02
N VAL A 69 -0.82 2.57 -6.04
CA VAL A 69 -1.61 3.80 -5.91
C VAL A 69 -2.78 3.61 -4.95
N ALA A 70 -3.52 2.51 -5.05
CA ALA A 70 -4.64 2.22 -4.15
C ALA A 70 -4.18 2.11 -2.68
N ASP A 71 -3.07 1.39 -2.43
CA ASP A 71 -2.48 1.23 -1.10
C ASP A 71 -2.00 2.58 -0.53
N ALA A 72 -1.41 3.44 -1.38
CA ALA A 72 -1.00 4.79 -1.00
C ALA A 72 -2.21 5.68 -0.62
N VAL A 73 -3.28 5.65 -1.41
CA VAL A 73 -4.51 6.41 -1.12
C VAL A 73 -5.14 5.94 0.19
N ALA A 74 -5.29 4.63 0.38
CA ALA A 74 -5.82 4.07 1.62
C ALA A 74 -4.99 4.50 2.84
N SER A 75 -3.66 4.46 2.71
CA SER A 75 -2.74 4.88 3.77
C SER A 75 -2.87 6.36 4.12
N LEU A 76 -3.03 7.24 3.11
CA LEU A 76 -3.24 8.67 3.31
C LEU A 76 -4.55 8.98 4.03
N VAL A 77 -5.64 8.27 3.68
CA VAL A 77 -6.94 8.42 4.34
C VAL A 77 -6.84 8.05 5.82
N LEU A 78 -6.24 6.90 6.13
CA LEU A 78 -6.06 6.46 7.51
C LEU A 78 -5.15 7.43 8.31
N PHE A 79 -4.06 7.90 7.69
CA PHE A 79 -3.18 8.88 8.31
C PHE A 79 -3.90 10.20 8.61
N ALA A 80 -4.71 10.69 7.67
CA ALA A 80 -5.51 11.91 7.86
C ALA A 80 -6.50 11.77 9.03
N GLU A 81 -7.09 10.59 9.21
CA GLU A 81 -7.97 10.32 10.36
C GLU A 81 -7.22 10.26 11.69
N GLN A 82 -6.03 9.65 11.75
CA GLN A 82 -5.19 9.65 12.96
C GLN A 82 -4.87 11.08 13.40
N VAL A 83 -4.46 11.93 12.46
CA VAL A 83 -4.10 13.32 12.71
C VAL A 83 -5.32 14.16 13.10
N ASN A 84 -6.43 14.04 12.35
CA ASN A 84 -7.58 14.93 12.51
C ASN A 84 -8.53 14.51 13.64
N ARG A 85 -8.79 13.20 13.80
CA ARG A 85 -9.76 12.68 14.78
C ARG A 85 -9.13 12.32 16.12
N HIS A 86 -7.93 11.73 16.12
CA HIS A 86 -7.32 11.22 17.34
C HIS A 86 -6.23 12.14 17.91
N ARG A 87 -5.70 13.07 17.11
CA ARG A 87 -4.57 13.97 17.46
C ARG A 87 -3.38 13.19 18.03
N ARG A 88 -3.27 11.93 17.63
CA ARG A 88 -2.25 10.96 18.01
C ARG A 88 -1.89 10.17 16.77
N VAL A 89 -0.61 9.93 16.59
CA VAL A 89 -0.09 9.26 15.39
C VAL A 89 0.54 7.96 15.82
N CYS A 90 0.30 6.88 15.09
CA CYS A 90 1.03 5.64 15.31
C CYS A 90 2.30 5.65 14.46
N SER A 91 3.46 5.50 15.10
CA SER A 91 4.75 5.48 14.39
C SER A 91 4.84 4.35 13.36
N TRP A 92 4.31 3.16 13.69
CA TRP A 92 4.27 2.02 12.78
C TRP A 92 3.33 2.23 11.59
N CYS A 93 2.15 2.81 11.81
CA CYS A 93 1.24 3.17 10.72
C CYS A 93 1.86 4.22 9.80
N THR A 94 2.58 5.20 10.37
CA THR A 94 3.29 6.23 9.59
C THR A 94 4.37 5.61 8.71
N LEU A 95 5.14 4.66 9.26
CA LEU A 95 6.14 3.91 8.50
C LEU A 95 5.52 3.10 7.37
N ALA A 96 4.41 2.40 7.63
CA ALA A 96 3.67 1.64 6.62
C ALA A 96 3.13 2.56 5.52
N ALA A 97 2.56 3.71 5.88
CA ALA A 97 2.09 4.71 4.93
C ALA A 97 3.22 5.26 4.05
N ALA A 98 4.37 5.55 4.65
CA ALA A 98 5.56 5.99 3.92
C ALA A 98 6.05 4.91 2.93
N ALA A 99 6.04 3.63 3.33
CA ALA A 99 6.42 2.53 2.45
C ALA A 99 5.45 2.38 1.26
N ASN A 100 4.13 2.48 1.49
CA ASN A 100 3.13 2.43 0.42
C ASN A 100 3.28 3.61 -0.56
N LEU A 101 3.56 4.82 -0.05
CA LEU A 101 3.84 5.98 -0.88
C LEU A 101 5.12 5.81 -1.70
N ALA A 102 6.17 5.23 -1.13
CA ALA A 102 7.44 4.97 -1.84
C ALA A 102 7.29 3.93 -2.95
N MET A 103 6.32 3.00 -2.84
CA MET A 103 6.06 1.99 -3.87
C MET A 103 5.49 2.58 -5.16
N VAL A 104 4.79 3.73 -5.09
CA VAL A 104 4.23 4.39 -6.27
C VAL A 104 5.33 4.77 -7.28
N PRO A 105 6.31 5.63 -6.96
CA PRO A 105 7.37 5.98 -7.92
C PRO A 105 8.23 4.78 -8.33
N ALA A 106 8.36 3.76 -7.48
CA ALA A 106 9.10 2.54 -7.81
C ALA A 106 8.42 1.71 -8.90
N SER A 107 7.08 1.69 -8.95
CA SER A 107 6.31 0.92 -9.93
C SER A 107 6.06 1.63 -11.27
N LEU A 108 6.19 2.96 -11.32
CA LEU A 108 5.91 3.77 -12.51
C LEU A 108 6.78 3.45 -13.74
N PRO A 109 8.10 3.19 -13.65
CA PRO A 109 8.94 2.95 -14.82
C PRO A 109 8.59 1.69 -15.60
N GLU A 110 8.16 0.62 -14.91
CA GLU A 110 7.70 -0.61 -15.56
C GLU A 110 6.29 -0.44 -16.13
N ALA A 111 5.40 0.24 -15.39
CA ALA A 111 4.03 0.49 -15.84
C ALA A 111 3.98 1.39 -17.09
N ARG A 112 4.80 2.45 -17.15
CA ARG A 112 4.91 3.29 -18.36
C ARG A 112 5.40 2.49 -19.57
N ALA A 113 6.37 1.60 -19.37
CA ALA A 113 6.92 0.77 -20.45
C ALA A 113 5.86 -0.20 -20.97
N ALA A 114 5.12 -0.84 -20.06
CA ALA A 114 3.98 -1.68 -20.41
C ALA A 114 2.89 -0.88 -21.16
N TRP A 115 2.54 0.33 -20.70
CA TRP A 115 1.54 1.18 -21.34
C TRP A 115 1.94 1.62 -22.75
N PHE A 116 3.15 2.13 -22.97
CA PHE A 116 3.57 2.53 -24.32
C PHE A 116 3.74 1.34 -25.27
N SER A 117 4.03 0.15 -24.75
CA SER A 117 4.04 -1.07 -25.57
C SER A 117 2.63 -1.48 -26.04
N THR A 118 1.57 -1.05 -25.35
CA THR A 118 0.18 -1.25 -25.81
C THR A 118 -0.22 -0.27 -26.91
N THR A 119 0.31 0.96 -26.93
CA THR A 119 -0.05 1.95 -27.97
C THR A 119 0.65 1.71 -29.31
N HIS A 120 1.74 0.92 -29.34
CA HIS A 120 2.50 0.60 -30.56
C HIS A 120 2.21 -0.79 -31.13
N GLY A 121 1.30 -1.57 -30.55
CA GLY A 121 1.13 -2.98 -30.89
C GLY A 121 -0.29 -3.47 -30.73
N ASP A 122 -1.19 -2.97 -31.58
CA ASP A 122 -2.43 -3.66 -31.98
C ASP A 122 -2.69 -3.41 -33.48
N GLY A 123 -1.68 -3.75 -34.28
CA GLY A 123 -1.81 -3.98 -35.71
C GLY A 123 -1.12 -5.31 -36.00
N THR A 124 -1.90 -6.33 -36.35
CA THR A 124 -1.50 -7.71 -36.66
C THR A 124 -1.39 -8.68 -35.46
N ARG A 125 -2.55 -9.25 -35.09
CA ARG A 125 -2.72 -10.70 -34.99
C ARG A 125 -4.14 -11.08 -35.33
#